data_AF-A0A0F7FQ90-F1
#
_entry.id   AF-A0A0F7FQ90-F1
#
_cell.length_a   1.000
_cell.length_b   1.000
_cell.length_c   1.000
_cell.angle_alpha   90.00
_cell.angle_beta   90.00
_cell.angle_gamma   90.00
#
_symmetry.space_group_name_H-M   'P 1'
#
loop_
_entity.id
_entity.type
_entity.pdbx_description
1 polymer ?
#
loop_
_entity_poly.entity_id
_entity_poly.type
_entity_poly.pdbx_seq_one_letter_code
_entity_poly.pdbx_strand_id
1 'polypeptide(L)'
;MALTAITNAQIFDGEKTVGAPTVVIDGGKITRIGGDAPRDSEIVDGSGATLLPGLIDAHVHSAPGSLALALRFGVTTELEMQGMNTRENRGLITDDDTLADVRSSGFAITPPGGHPSELMPEGFRPKWDLPPVMPLMPFSVTPREAAAFIPQLLARGSDFIKFMIDDGSVEGHPGLPSLDQATVNAGVAEAKKYGALTVAHALTLGATRMAVEAGIDGVTHVFMDQPHTDEIIRLIKDAGMFVIPCITLNASMMGHTGSQLADDPRVAARLDSTWDRTLRSSYNRFPQGRLDDVYDTVRALDAADIDVLAGTDVSMPETFFGGLAHGASLHHELQYLVAAGLTPSRALRAATATTARRFRLSDRGRVAEGLRADLLLVDGDPTSDISDTLNTRAIWRRGTRLSA
;
A
#
# COMPACT_ATOMS: atom_id res chain seq x y z
N MET A 1 15.46 -26.06 3.99
CA MET A 1 14.01 -26.19 4.22
C MET A 1 13.53 -27.42 3.47
N ALA A 2 12.47 -28.08 3.93
CA ALA A 2 11.86 -29.15 3.15
C ALA A 2 11.13 -28.56 1.94
N LEU A 3 11.03 -29.33 0.87
CA LEU A 3 10.24 -29.01 -0.31
C LEU A 3 8.76 -28.98 0.09
N THR A 4 7.99 -27.97 -0.33
CA THR A 4 6.55 -27.90 -0.05
C THR A 4 5.76 -27.93 -1.36
N ALA A 5 4.68 -28.70 -1.41
CA ALA A 5 3.76 -28.74 -2.55
C ALA A 5 2.34 -28.38 -2.10
N ILE A 6 1.80 -27.30 -2.66
CA ILE A 6 0.41 -26.89 -2.48
C ILE A 6 -0.41 -27.52 -3.61
N THR A 7 -1.40 -28.33 -3.26
CA THR A 7 -2.21 -29.12 -4.22
C THR A 7 -3.68 -28.72 -4.15
N ASN A 8 -4.45 -28.98 -5.21
CA ASN A 8 -5.92 -28.84 -5.26
C ASN A 8 -6.51 -27.44 -4.98
N ALA A 9 -5.69 -26.40 -4.81
CA ALA A 9 -6.16 -25.02 -4.72
C ALA A 9 -6.52 -24.48 -6.10
N GLN A 10 -7.56 -23.65 -6.19
CA GLN A 10 -7.68 -22.71 -7.29
C GLN A 10 -6.50 -21.73 -7.21
N ILE A 11 -5.90 -21.33 -8.32
CA ILE A 11 -4.82 -20.33 -8.29
C ILE A 11 -5.28 -19.06 -8.97
N PHE A 12 -5.10 -17.93 -8.31
CA PHE A 12 -5.05 -16.64 -8.95
C PHE A 12 -3.58 -16.21 -9.03
N ASP A 13 -3.03 -16.04 -10.24
CA ASP A 13 -1.58 -15.88 -10.44
C ASP A 13 -1.07 -14.44 -10.22
N GLY A 14 -1.93 -13.55 -9.73
CA GLY A 14 -1.69 -12.11 -9.66
C GLY A 14 -2.30 -11.32 -10.83
N GLU A 15 -2.68 -11.99 -11.91
CA GLU A 15 -3.33 -11.37 -13.08
C GLU A 15 -4.69 -12.01 -13.38
N LYS A 16 -4.78 -13.34 -13.29
CA LYS A 16 -5.99 -14.11 -13.60
C LYS A 16 -6.00 -15.45 -12.85
N THR A 17 -7.16 -16.09 -12.86
CA THR A 17 -7.28 -17.46 -12.37
C THR A 17 -6.64 -18.46 -13.35
N VAL A 18 -5.79 -19.36 -12.85
CA VAL A 18 -5.11 -20.40 -13.62
C VAL A 18 -5.34 -21.78 -13.01
N GLY A 19 -6.45 -22.44 -13.39
CA GLY A 19 -6.81 -23.81 -12.99
C GLY A 19 -6.47 -24.18 -11.53
N ALA A 20 -6.18 -25.47 -11.31
CA ALA A 20 -5.72 -25.98 -10.01
C ALA A 20 -4.42 -26.81 -10.13
N PRO A 21 -3.33 -26.23 -10.67
CA PRO A 21 -2.06 -26.94 -10.72
C PRO A 21 -1.43 -27.06 -9.33
N THR A 22 -0.61 -28.08 -9.13
CA THR A 22 0.27 -28.16 -7.95
C THR A 22 1.31 -27.04 -7.99
N VAL A 23 1.48 -26.28 -6.91
CA VAL A 23 2.59 -25.30 -6.78
C VAL A 23 3.66 -25.88 -5.88
N VAL A 24 4.89 -25.92 -6.38
CA VAL A 24 6.05 -26.41 -5.61
C VAL A 24 6.94 -25.27 -5.20
N ILE A 25 7.25 -25.24 -3.90
CA ILE A 25 8.12 -24.27 -3.24
C ILE A 25 9.38 -25.01 -2.79
N ASP A 26 10.54 -24.48 -3.15
CA ASP A 26 11.84 -24.95 -2.64
C ASP A 26 12.61 -23.76 -2.07
N GLY A 27 12.84 -23.79 -0.76
CA GLY A 27 13.38 -22.65 -0.01
C GLY A 27 12.55 -21.39 -0.27
N GLY A 28 13.21 -20.33 -0.76
CA GLY A 28 12.60 -19.00 -0.94
C GLY A 28 11.67 -18.82 -2.13
N LYS A 29 11.53 -19.82 -3.01
CA LYS A 29 11.02 -19.62 -4.38
C LYS A 29 10.01 -20.66 -4.81
N ILE A 30 9.14 -20.24 -5.74
CA ILE A 30 8.28 -21.13 -6.52
C ILE A 30 9.15 -21.77 -7.60
N THR A 31 9.31 -23.09 -7.57
CA THR A 31 10.17 -23.82 -8.53
C THR A 31 9.39 -24.53 -9.61
N ARG A 32 8.10 -24.79 -9.41
CA ARG A 32 7.24 -25.42 -10.41
C ARG A 32 5.77 -25.07 -10.24
N ILE A 33 5.05 -24.93 -11.35
CA ILE A 33 3.59 -24.87 -11.41
C ILE A 33 3.07 -26.00 -12.31
N GLY A 34 2.31 -26.93 -11.74
CA GLY A 34 1.70 -28.06 -12.43
C GLY A 34 2.38 -29.40 -12.18
N GLY A 35 1.76 -30.45 -12.74
CA GLY A 35 2.17 -31.84 -12.55
C GLY A 35 1.89 -32.39 -11.15
N ASP A 36 2.44 -33.57 -10.89
CA ASP A 36 2.30 -34.25 -9.61
C ASP A 36 3.20 -33.62 -8.53
N ALA A 37 2.76 -33.75 -7.28
CA ALA A 37 3.58 -33.38 -6.13
C ALA A 37 4.82 -34.29 -6.03
N PRO A 38 6.02 -33.74 -5.75
CA PRO A 38 7.22 -34.54 -5.46
C PRO A 38 6.99 -35.52 -4.30
N ARG A 39 7.58 -36.72 -4.36
CA ARG A 39 7.37 -37.77 -3.34
C ARG A 39 7.80 -37.36 -1.93
N ASP A 40 8.84 -36.53 -1.81
CA ASP A 40 9.44 -36.13 -0.54
C ASP A 40 9.04 -34.70 -0.10
N SER A 41 8.03 -34.10 -0.73
CA SER A 41 7.53 -32.77 -0.32
C SER A 41 6.52 -32.86 0.81
N GLU A 42 6.52 -31.86 1.70
CA GLU A 42 5.37 -31.57 2.55
C GLU A 42 4.17 -31.21 1.67
N ILE A 43 3.08 -31.96 1.80
CA ILE A 43 1.86 -31.71 1.04
C ILE A 43 0.94 -30.79 1.85
N VAL A 44 0.56 -29.67 1.24
CA VAL A 44 -0.48 -28.77 1.73
C VAL A 44 -1.69 -28.90 0.82
N ASP A 45 -2.78 -29.46 1.35
CA ASP A 45 -4.03 -29.58 0.61
C ASP A 45 -4.80 -28.25 0.62
N GLY A 46 -4.97 -27.68 -0.56
CA GLY A 46 -5.67 -26.45 -0.85
C GLY A 46 -7.10 -26.65 -1.33
N SER A 47 -7.66 -27.85 -1.21
CA SER A 47 -9.06 -28.13 -1.57
C SER A 47 -10.02 -27.11 -0.93
N GLY A 48 -10.92 -26.54 -1.74
CA GLY A 48 -11.88 -25.51 -1.33
C GLY A 48 -11.28 -24.13 -1.05
N ALA A 49 -10.00 -23.91 -1.37
CA ALA A 49 -9.29 -22.66 -1.16
C ALA A 49 -8.70 -22.12 -2.47
N THR A 50 -8.36 -20.83 -2.43
CA THR A 50 -7.68 -20.10 -3.50
C THR A 50 -6.28 -19.69 -3.03
N LEU A 51 -5.27 -20.02 -3.83
CA LEU A 51 -3.89 -19.56 -3.67
C LEU A 51 -3.68 -18.24 -4.42
N LEU A 52 -3.14 -17.26 -3.72
CA LEU A 52 -2.83 -15.91 -4.17
C LEU A 52 -1.33 -15.63 -4.01
N PRO A 53 -0.76 -14.67 -4.77
CA PRO A 53 0.45 -14.00 -4.34
C PRO A 53 0.18 -13.31 -3.00
N GLY A 54 1.21 -13.19 -2.16
CA GLY A 54 1.11 -12.39 -0.95
C GLY A 54 0.69 -10.95 -1.29
N LEU A 55 -0.19 -10.38 -0.47
CA LEU A 55 -0.74 -9.05 -0.72
C LEU A 55 0.33 -7.98 -0.50
N ILE A 56 0.18 -6.87 -1.23
CA ILE A 56 1.03 -5.69 -1.18
C ILE A 56 0.15 -4.48 -0.83
N ASP A 57 0.42 -3.86 0.31
CA ASP A 57 -0.18 -2.55 0.64
C ASP A 57 0.69 -1.45 0.02
N ALA A 58 0.10 -0.69 -0.92
CA ALA A 58 0.83 0.30 -1.67
C ALA A 58 1.05 1.64 -0.93
N HIS A 59 0.45 1.84 0.25
CA HIS A 59 0.64 3.07 1.02
C HIS A 59 0.43 2.82 2.50
N VAL A 60 1.53 2.89 3.27
CA VAL A 60 1.50 2.83 4.75
C VAL A 60 2.59 3.69 5.37
N HIS A 61 2.58 3.77 6.70
CA HIS A 61 3.66 4.31 7.55
C HIS A 61 3.99 3.33 8.68
N SER A 62 5.01 2.49 8.48
CA SER A 62 5.18 1.26 9.26
C SER A 62 6.33 1.26 10.26
N ALA A 63 6.13 0.53 11.35
CA ALA A 63 7.18 0.09 12.25
C ALA A 63 7.24 -1.46 12.26
N PRO A 64 8.30 -2.10 12.83
CA PRO A 64 8.39 -3.55 12.87
C PRO A 64 7.15 -4.27 13.44
N GLY A 65 6.56 -3.74 14.52
CA GLY A 65 5.32 -4.30 15.10
C GLY A 65 4.14 -4.24 14.13
N SER A 66 4.04 -3.16 13.34
CA SER A 66 3.03 -3.02 12.28
C SER A 66 3.23 -4.03 11.16
N LEU A 67 4.48 -4.26 10.73
CA LEU A 67 4.81 -5.25 9.69
C LEU A 67 4.47 -6.69 10.12
N ALA A 68 4.66 -7.00 11.40
CA ALA A 68 4.24 -8.28 11.97
C ALA A 68 2.71 -8.43 11.93
N LEU A 69 1.97 -7.37 12.27
CA LEU A 69 0.51 -7.37 12.20
C LEU A 69 0.02 -7.50 10.76
N ALA A 70 0.58 -6.74 9.82
CA ALA A 70 0.26 -6.79 8.41
C ALA A 70 0.39 -8.22 7.86
N LEU A 71 1.49 -8.90 8.21
CA LEU A 71 1.75 -10.26 7.78
C LEU A 71 0.71 -11.26 8.30
N ARG A 72 0.15 -11.08 9.51
CA ARG A 72 -0.94 -11.93 10.04
C ARG A 72 -2.22 -11.88 9.22
N PHE A 73 -2.40 -10.82 8.43
CA PHE A 73 -3.49 -10.65 7.47
C PHE A 73 -3.07 -11.03 6.03
N GLY A 74 -1.88 -11.59 5.83
CA GLY A 74 -1.41 -11.99 4.49
C GLY A 74 -0.84 -10.85 3.65
N VAL A 75 -0.63 -9.67 4.25
CA VAL A 75 0.15 -8.58 3.63
C VAL A 75 1.62 -8.90 3.80
N THR A 76 2.25 -9.36 2.73
CA THR A 76 3.65 -9.81 2.76
C THR A 76 4.64 -8.71 2.40
N THR A 77 4.16 -7.59 1.86
CA THR A 77 4.97 -6.43 1.51
C THR A 77 4.18 -5.16 1.76
N GLU A 78 4.82 -4.18 2.37
CA GLU A 78 4.29 -2.83 2.57
C GLU A 78 5.15 -1.80 1.83
N LEU A 79 4.52 -0.79 1.23
CA LEU A 79 5.20 0.36 0.63
C LEU A 79 5.04 1.57 1.56
N GLU A 80 6.11 1.84 2.31
CA GLU A 80 6.19 2.96 3.23
C GLU A 80 6.36 4.26 2.45
N MET A 81 5.33 5.10 2.44
CA MET A 81 5.34 6.37 1.69
C MET A 81 6.03 7.51 2.44
N GLN A 82 6.24 7.34 3.74
CA GLN A 82 7.16 8.14 4.53
C GLN A 82 7.58 7.38 5.79
N GLY A 83 8.87 7.27 6.04
CA GLY A 83 9.38 6.71 7.28
C GLY A 83 10.86 6.36 7.27
N MET A 84 11.22 5.39 8.09
CA MET A 84 12.61 5.11 8.46
C MET A 84 13.15 3.81 7.85
N ASN A 85 12.33 3.07 7.11
CA ASN A 85 12.65 1.74 6.60
C ASN A 85 13.38 1.76 5.24
N THR A 86 14.24 2.76 5.02
CA THR A 86 15.09 2.81 3.84
C THR A 86 16.09 1.65 3.82
N ARG A 87 16.75 1.41 2.67
CA ARG A 87 17.72 0.31 2.50
C ARG A 87 18.77 0.23 3.61
N GLU A 88 19.18 1.36 4.19
CA GLU A 88 20.17 1.40 5.28
C GLU A 88 19.65 0.82 6.60
N ASN A 89 18.33 0.88 6.85
CA ASN A 89 17.73 0.51 8.13
C ASN A 89 16.89 -0.77 8.07
N ARG A 90 16.43 -1.20 6.89
CA ARG A 90 15.50 -2.35 6.77
C ARG A 90 16.15 -3.73 6.73
N GLY A 91 17.46 -3.85 6.95
CA GLY A 91 18.16 -5.15 6.91
C GLY A 91 17.54 -6.17 7.87
N LEU A 92 17.25 -5.75 9.11
CA LEU A 92 16.61 -6.57 10.14
C LEU A 92 15.18 -7.00 9.78
N ILE A 93 14.50 -6.28 8.89
CA ILE A 93 13.17 -6.62 8.39
C ILE A 93 13.30 -7.60 7.22
N THR A 94 14.22 -7.32 6.30
CA THR A 94 14.38 -8.09 5.06
C THR A 94 14.79 -9.53 5.33
N ASP A 95 15.47 -9.81 6.45
CA ASP A 95 15.94 -11.15 6.82
C ASP A 95 15.03 -11.86 7.83
N ASP A 96 13.94 -11.23 8.27
CA ASP A 96 12.97 -11.81 9.21
C ASP A 96 11.74 -12.32 8.45
N ASP A 97 11.38 -13.60 8.63
CA ASP A 97 10.19 -14.21 8.00
C ASP A 97 8.91 -13.99 8.83
N THR A 98 9.04 -13.42 10.04
CA THR A 98 7.91 -13.05 10.90
C THR A 98 7.38 -11.65 10.60
N LEU A 99 8.01 -10.92 9.67
CA LEU A 99 7.66 -9.56 9.26
C LEU A 99 7.34 -9.49 7.76
N ALA A 100 6.38 -8.64 7.39
CA ALA A 100 6.21 -8.21 6.02
C ALA A 100 7.49 -7.52 5.49
N ASP A 101 7.77 -7.62 4.19
CA ASP A 101 8.81 -6.79 3.57
C ASP A 101 8.40 -5.34 3.60
N VAL A 102 9.38 -4.46 3.40
CA VAL A 102 9.12 -3.04 3.23
C VAL A 102 9.98 -2.43 2.14
N ARG A 103 9.39 -1.57 1.33
CA ARG A 103 10.09 -0.60 0.47
C ARG A 103 9.67 0.80 0.91
N SER A 104 10.59 1.74 0.89
CA SER A 104 10.40 3.03 1.54
C SER A 104 10.82 4.18 0.65
N SER A 105 10.07 5.29 0.73
CA SER A 105 10.49 6.56 0.13
C SER A 105 11.56 7.29 0.95
N GLY A 106 11.85 6.83 2.18
CA GLY A 106 12.47 7.68 3.19
C GLY A 106 11.48 8.73 3.68
N PHE A 107 11.92 9.96 3.94
CA PHE A 107 11.00 11.06 4.21
C PHE A 107 10.63 11.80 2.93
N ALA A 108 9.37 12.23 2.83
CA ALA A 108 8.89 12.97 1.67
C ALA A 108 9.43 14.40 1.65
N ILE A 109 9.63 14.93 0.44
CA ILE A 109 9.95 16.34 0.22
C ILE A 109 8.71 17.17 0.57
N THR A 110 8.87 18.09 1.51
CA THR A 110 7.80 18.93 2.06
C THR A 110 8.41 20.24 2.57
N PRO A 111 7.71 21.39 2.59
CA PRO A 111 8.23 22.58 3.24
C PRO A 111 8.25 22.44 4.77
N PRO A 112 9.09 23.21 5.49
CA PRO A 112 9.01 23.29 6.94
C PRO A 112 7.60 23.65 7.42
N GLY A 113 7.04 22.83 8.31
CA GLY A 113 5.69 23.02 8.85
C GLY A 113 4.55 22.65 7.89
N GLY A 114 4.85 22.11 6.71
CA GLY A 114 3.85 21.49 5.85
C GLY A 114 3.52 20.05 6.27
N HIS A 115 2.61 19.43 5.52
CA HIS A 115 2.16 18.06 5.75
C HIS A 115 3.34 17.08 5.82
N PRO A 116 3.37 16.14 6.80
CA PRO A 116 2.34 15.84 7.81
C PRO A 116 2.62 16.46 9.20
N SER A 117 3.33 17.59 9.28
CA SER A 117 3.80 18.14 10.57
C SER A 117 2.65 18.52 11.51
N GLU A 118 1.54 18.98 10.95
CA GLU A 118 0.30 19.40 11.61
C GLU A 118 -0.53 18.25 12.19
N LEU A 119 -0.28 17.01 11.76
CA LEU A 119 -1.07 15.86 12.21
C LEU A 119 -0.76 15.50 13.67
N MET A 120 0.39 15.91 14.19
CA MET A 120 0.83 15.61 15.54
C MET A 120 0.23 16.61 16.54
N PRO A 121 -0.58 16.16 17.53
CA PRO A 121 -1.12 17.05 18.55
C PRO A 121 -0.03 17.77 19.34
N GLU A 122 -0.32 18.98 19.81
CA GLU A 122 0.63 19.74 20.64
C GLU A 122 1.04 18.93 21.87
N GLY A 123 2.35 18.85 22.13
CA GLY A 123 2.91 18.06 23.23
C GLY A 123 2.98 16.55 22.98
N PHE A 124 2.36 16.01 21.92
CA PHE A 124 2.52 14.61 21.56
C PHE A 124 3.94 14.36 21.05
N ARG A 125 4.59 13.32 21.58
CA ARG A 125 5.92 12.88 21.18
C ARG A 125 5.83 11.38 20.94
N PRO A 126 5.79 10.93 19.67
CA PRO A 126 5.73 9.51 19.40
C PRO A 126 6.99 8.85 19.96
N LYS A 127 6.82 7.68 20.59
CA LYS A 127 7.96 6.86 20.98
C LYS A 127 8.43 6.11 19.75
N TRP A 128 9.48 6.61 19.12
CA TRP A 128 10.14 5.94 18.01
C TRP A 128 11.28 5.07 18.53
N ASP A 129 11.34 3.83 18.09
CA ASP A 129 12.58 3.07 18.11
C ASP A 129 13.50 3.68 17.07
N LEU A 130 14.46 4.49 17.52
CA LEU A 130 15.34 5.21 16.61
C LEU A 130 16.19 4.20 15.81
N PRO A 131 16.23 4.35 14.48
CA PRO A 131 17.05 3.48 13.65
C PRO A 131 18.54 3.74 13.87
N PRO A 132 19.41 2.78 13.53
CA PRO A 132 20.86 2.98 13.58
C PRO A 132 21.33 4.17 12.72
N VAL A 133 20.68 4.38 11.57
CA VAL A 133 20.94 5.51 10.69
C VAL A 133 19.76 6.47 10.73
N MET A 134 20.01 7.68 11.24
CA MET A 134 19.00 8.73 11.31
C MET A 134 18.52 9.10 9.89
N PRO A 135 17.20 9.24 9.70
CA PRO A 135 16.63 9.61 8.41
C PRO A 135 17.03 11.02 8.00
N LEU A 136 17.14 11.23 6.68
CA LEU A 136 17.28 12.55 6.09
C LEU A 136 15.91 13.23 6.02
N MET A 137 15.81 14.45 6.54
CA MET A 137 14.59 15.27 6.47
C MET A 137 14.70 16.27 5.31
N PRO A 138 14.02 16.08 4.18
CA PRO A 138 14.23 16.87 2.97
C PRO A 138 13.33 18.12 2.92
N PHE A 139 13.40 18.95 3.96
CA PHE A 139 12.61 20.18 4.02
C PHE A 139 13.01 21.15 2.91
N SER A 140 12.07 21.50 2.03
CA SER A 140 12.34 22.26 0.81
C SER A 140 11.32 23.36 0.57
N VAL A 141 11.77 24.57 0.27
CA VAL A 141 10.90 25.70 -0.14
C VAL A 141 11.29 26.28 -1.50
N THR A 142 12.34 25.76 -2.13
CA THR A 142 12.81 26.21 -3.44
C THR A 142 13.07 25.05 -4.42
N PRO A 143 13.02 25.32 -5.73
CA PRO A 143 13.39 24.33 -6.77
C PRO A 143 14.79 23.75 -6.61
N ARG A 144 15.76 24.58 -6.16
CA ARG A 144 17.14 24.14 -5.96
C ARG A 144 17.26 23.14 -4.82
N GLU A 145 16.56 23.37 -3.70
CA GLU A 145 16.57 22.48 -2.54
C GLU A 145 15.93 21.14 -2.87
N ALA A 146 14.74 21.14 -3.49
CA ALA A 146 14.05 19.92 -3.87
C ALA A 146 14.91 19.05 -4.79
N ALA A 147 15.53 19.65 -5.82
CA ALA A 147 16.48 18.94 -6.68
C ALA A 147 17.69 18.43 -5.89
N ALA A 148 18.29 19.23 -5.01
CA ALA A 148 19.47 18.82 -4.26
C ALA A 148 19.22 17.64 -3.30
N PHE A 149 17.99 17.47 -2.79
CA PHE A 149 17.65 16.35 -1.91
C PHE A 149 17.50 15.01 -2.64
N ILE A 150 17.17 15.00 -3.93
CA ILE A 150 16.99 13.76 -4.70
C ILE A 150 18.18 12.79 -4.59
N PRO A 151 19.41 13.16 -4.99
CA PRO A 151 20.54 12.24 -4.89
C PRO A 151 20.85 11.86 -3.44
N GLN A 152 20.54 12.72 -2.48
CA GLN A 152 20.77 12.44 -1.06
C GLN A 152 19.80 11.38 -0.54
N LEU A 153 18.51 11.48 -0.86
CA LEU A 153 17.49 10.47 -0.50
C LEU A 153 17.83 9.11 -1.13
N LEU A 154 18.20 9.08 -2.41
CA LEU A 154 18.61 7.86 -3.10
C LEU A 154 19.87 7.24 -2.48
N ALA A 155 20.86 8.07 -2.12
CA ALA A 155 22.06 7.62 -1.42
C ALA A 155 21.71 6.99 -0.05
N ARG A 156 20.74 7.57 0.67
CA ARG A 156 20.18 7.06 1.93
C ARG A 156 19.25 5.86 1.77
N GLY A 157 19.07 5.39 0.54
CA GLY A 157 18.43 4.12 0.27
C GLY A 157 16.92 4.16 0.12
N SER A 158 16.34 5.33 -0.20
CA SER A 158 14.98 5.41 -0.72
C SER A 158 14.83 4.57 -2.00
N ASP A 159 13.76 3.78 -2.12
CA ASP A 159 13.45 3.00 -3.33
C ASP A 159 12.68 3.82 -4.36
N PHE A 160 11.98 4.86 -3.89
CA PHE A 160 11.22 5.84 -4.68
C PHE A 160 11.24 7.18 -3.95
N ILE A 161 10.80 8.26 -4.60
CA ILE A 161 10.79 9.61 -4.01
C ILE A 161 9.35 10.06 -3.81
N LYS A 162 9.04 10.59 -2.63
CA LYS A 162 7.71 11.12 -2.29
C LYS A 162 7.75 12.65 -2.20
N PHE A 163 6.71 13.32 -2.71
CA PHE A 163 6.47 14.75 -2.56
C PHE A 163 5.15 14.99 -1.81
N MET A 164 5.12 15.98 -0.93
CA MET A 164 3.89 16.41 -0.24
C MET A 164 3.31 17.63 -0.94
N ILE A 165 2.16 17.45 -1.61
CA ILE A 165 1.40 18.53 -2.25
C ILE A 165 0.06 18.64 -1.51
N ASP A 166 0.07 19.39 -0.41
CA ASP A 166 -1.12 19.64 0.40
C ASP A 166 -1.16 21.08 0.90
N ASP A 167 -2.31 21.72 0.79
CA ASP A 167 -2.58 23.07 1.32
C ASP A 167 -3.39 23.03 2.63
N GLY A 168 -3.71 21.83 3.13
CA GLY A 168 -4.44 21.55 4.35
C GLY A 168 -5.95 21.82 4.26
N SER A 169 -6.47 22.20 3.09
CA SER A 169 -7.89 22.58 2.92
C SER A 169 -8.86 21.44 3.26
N VAL A 170 -8.45 20.21 2.98
CA VAL A 170 -9.21 18.99 3.30
C VAL A 170 -8.69 18.25 4.53
N GLU A 171 -7.66 18.76 5.20
CA GLU A 171 -7.14 18.19 6.46
C GLU A 171 -7.54 18.99 7.71
N GLY A 172 -8.37 20.02 7.53
CA GLY A 172 -8.79 20.92 8.61
C GLY A 172 -7.74 21.95 9.01
N HIS A 173 -6.75 22.21 8.14
CA HIS A 173 -5.68 23.20 8.34
C HIS A 173 -5.48 24.08 7.10
N PRO A 174 -6.51 24.77 6.58
CA PRO A 174 -6.38 25.53 5.33
C PRO A 174 -5.25 26.57 5.42
N GLY A 175 -4.37 26.56 4.42
CA GLY A 175 -3.21 27.45 4.34
C GLY A 175 -1.91 26.84 4.87
N LEU A 176 -1.80 25.50 4.96
CA LEU A 176 -0.53 24.85 5.26
C LEU A 176 0.55 25.29 4.25
N PRO A 177 1.81 25.45 4.70
CA PRO A 177 2.92 25.54 3.78
C PRO A 177 2.91 24.34 2.82
N SER A 178 2.91 24.62 1.52
CA SER A 178 2.91 23.61 0.45
C SER A 178 4.02 23.86 -0.55
N LEU A 179 4.44 22.81 -1.26
CA LEU A 179 5.37 22.96 -2.38
C LEU A 179 4.69 23.72 -3.52
N ASP A 180 5.41 24.62 -4.17
CA ASP A 180 4.94 25.24 -5.41
C ASP A 180 5.27 24.38 -6.64
N GLN A 181 4.59 24.64 -7.76
CA GLN A 181 4.78 23.89 -9.01
C GLN A 181 6.25 23.87 -9.46
N ALA A 182 6.96 25.00 -9.34
CA ALA A 182 8.36 25.09 -9.75
C ALA A 182 9.26 24.16 -8.92
N THR A 183 8.95 24.01 -7.63
CA THR A 183 9.68 23.16 -6.70
C THR A 183 9.44 21.68 -7.00
N VAL A 184 8.18 21.28 -7.20
CA VAL A 184 7.85 19.90 -7.61
C VAL A 184 8.48 19.58 -8.96
N ASN A 185 8.38 20.47 -9.96
CA ASN A 185 8.98 20.28 -11.28
C ASN A 185 10.49 20.02 -11.21
N ALA A 186 11.22 20.81 -10.42
CA ALA A 186 12.67 20.65 -10.31
C ALA A 186 13.06 19.34 -9.60
N GLY A 187 12.33 18.97 -8.54
CA GLY A 187 12.54 17.69 -7.86
C GLY A 187 12.28 16.50 -8.78
N VAL A 188 11.15 16.50 -9.52
CA VAL A 188 10.81 15.43 -10.46
C VAL A 188 11.80 15.36 -11.62
N ALA A 189 12.18 16.50 -12.19
CA ALA A 189 13.18 16.56 -13.25
C ALA A 189 14.53 15.99 -12.81
N GLU A 190 14.94 16.23 -11.56
CA GLU A 190 16.14 15.64 -10.99
C GLU A 190 15.98 14.14 -10.72
N ALA A 191 14.87 13.70 -10.13
CA ALA A 191 14.56 12.28 -9.89
C ALA A 191 14.63 11.44 -11.18
N LYS A 192 14.11 12.00 -12.28
CA LYS A 192 14.16 11.39 -13.61
C LYS A 192 15.59 11.11 -14.10
N LYS A 193 16.57 11.94 -13.75
CA LYS A 193 17.99 11.71 -14.13
C LYS A 193 18.56 10.43 -13.51
N TYR A 194 18.02 10.00 -12.37
CA TYR A 194 18.39 8.77 -11.69
C TYR A 194 17.43 7.60 -12.03
N GLY A 195 16.42 7.83 -12.86
CA GLY A 195 15.38 6.84 -13.14
C GLY A 195 14.53 6.49 -11.92
N ALA A 196 14.52 7.33 -10.88
CA ALA A 196 13.78 7.11 -9.65
C ALA A 196 12.27 7.25 -9.90
N LEU A 197 11.48 6.35 -9.33
CA LEU A 197 10.03 6.45 -9.31
C LEU A 197 9.62 7.60 -8.38
N THR A 198 8.65 8.40 -8.80
CA THR A 198 8.13 9.53 -8.03
C THR A 198 6.66 9.33 -7.68
N VAL A 199 6.31 9.65 -6.44
CA VAL A 199 4.95 9.61 -5.92
C VAL A 199 4.62 10.94 -5.28
N ALA A 200 3.38 11.43 -5.38
CA ALA A 200 2.94 12.63 -4.67
C ALA A 200 1.77 12.32 -3.74
N HIS A 201 1.71 12.99 -2.60
CA HIS A 201 0.49 13.11 -1.79
C HIS A 201 -0.36 14.20 -2.40
N ALA A 202 -1.65 13.93 -2.65
CA ALA A 202 -2.58 14.90 -3.19
C ALA A 202 -4.04 14.58 -2.80
N LEU A 203 -4.62 15.38 -1.90
CA LEU A 203 -6.00 15.21 -1.44
C LEU A 203 -7.01 16.17 -2.12
N THR A 204 -6.53 17.05 -3.00
CA THR A 204 -7.38 17.98 -3.77
C THR A 204 -7.16 17.84 -5.27
N LEU A 205 -8.18 18.16 -6.08
CA LEU A 205 -8.06 18.12 -7.54
C LEU A 205 -6.94 19.05 -8.04
N GLY A 206 -6.75 20.20 -7.38
CA GLY A 206 -5.66 21.12 -7.65
C GLY A 206 -4.28 20.51 -7.42
N ALA A 207 -4.08 19.83 -6.29
CA ALA A 207 -2.85 19.11 -5.98
C ALA A 207 -2.60 17.96 -6.97
N THR A 208 -3.64 17.20 -7.35
CA THR A 208 -3.52 16.14 -8.36
C THR A 208 -3.09 16.72 -9.70
N ARG A 209 -3.66 17.85 -10.13
CA ARG A 209 -3.25 18.52 -11.37
C ARG A 209 -1.80 18.97 -11.32
N MET A 210 -1.36 19.55 -10.19
CA MET A 210 0.04 19.95 -9.98
C MET A 210 1.01 18.76 -10.14
N ALA A 211 0.64 17.59 -9.58
CA ALA A 211 1.40 16.36 -9.71
C ALA A 211 1.49 15.87 -11.16
N VAL A 212 0.36 15.89 -11.89
CA VAL A 212 0.32 15.52 -13.32
C VAL A 212 1.22 16.45 -14.15
N GLU A 213 1.11 17.76 -13.95
CA GLU A 213 1.91 18.76 -14.68
C GLU A 213 3.42 18.64 -14.40
N ALA A 214 3.79 18.23 -13.19
CA ALA A 214 5.18 17.97 -12.84
C ALA A 214 5.74 16.68 -13.46
N GLY A 215 4.88 15.77 -13.92
CA GLY A 215 5.27 14.45 -14.42
C GLY A 215 5.58 13.44 -13.31
N ILE A 216 4.87 13.53 -12.18
CA ILE A 216 4.90 12.51 -11.12
C ILE A 216 4.41 11.16 -11.69
N ASP A 217 5.03 10.03 -11.30
CA ASP A 217 4.64 8.71 -11.82
C ASP A 217 3.33 8.18 -11.20
N GLY A 218 3.01 8.56 -9.97
CA GLY A 218 1.72 8.24 -9.36
C GLY A 218 1.35 9.11 -8.16
N VAL A 219 0.05 9.20 -7.87
CA VAL A 219 -0.47 9.95 -6.73
C VAL A 219 -1.02 9.00 -5.67
N THR A 220 -0.83 9.37 -4.39
CA THR A 220 -1.61 8.81 -3.30
C THR A 220 -2.76 9.73 -2.97
N HIS A 221 -3.82 9.04 -2.59
CA HIS A 221 -5.18 9.48 -2.42
C HIS A 221 -5.87 9.80 -3.74
N VAL A 222 -7.17 9.58 -3.74
CA VAL A 222 -8.09 10.28 -4.64
C VAL A 222 -8.54 11.55 -3.93
N PHE A 223 -8.54 12.66 -4.66
CA PHE A 223 -9.00 13.93 -4.12
C PHE A 223 -10.45 13.85 -3.62
N MET A 224 -10.78 14.67 -2.63
CA MET A 224 -12.10 14.63 -1.97
C MET A 224 -12.74 16.00 -1.82
N ASP A 225 -12.11 17.06 -2.34
CA ASP A 225 -12.60 18.44 -2.30
C ASP A 225 -13.81 18.67 -3.22
N GLN A 226 -13.94 17.89 -4.29
CA GLN A 226 -15.01 17.99 -5.28
C GLN A 226 -15.09 16.72 -6.17
N PRO A 227 -16.17 16.52 -6.93
CA PRO A 227 -16.26 15.46 -7.94
C PRO A 227 -15.17 15.56 -9.02
N HIS A 228 -14.81 14.42 -9.61
CA HIS A 228 -13.90 14.42 -10.76
C HIS A 228 -14.49 15.09 -12.00
N THR A 229 -13.60 15.41 -12.93
CA THR A 229 -13.95 15.85 -14.28
C THR A 229 -13.33 14.91 -15.31
N ASP A 230 -13.92 14.79 -16.50
CA ASP A 230 -13.32 14.02 -17.60
C ASP A 230 -11.90 14.54 -17.95
N GLU A 231 -11.66 15.83 -17.73
CA GLU A 231 -10.37 16.46 -17.97
C GLU A 231 -9.28 15.87 -17.08
N ILE A 232 -9.49 15.79 -15.76
CA ILE A 232 -8.46 15.29 -14.85
C ILE A 232 -8.20 13.80 -15.06
N ILE A 233 -9.24 12.99 -15.33
CA ILE A 233 -9.09 11.56 -15.66
C ILE A 233 -8.23 11.38 -16.92
N ARG A 234 -8.51 12.16 -17.96
CA ARG A 234 -7.71 12.12 -19.20
C ARG A 234 -6.27 12.59 -18.96
N LEU A 235 -6.05 13.63 -18.16
CA LEU A 235 -4.70 14.11 -17.83
C LEU A 235 -3.88 13.03 -17.09
N ILE A 236 -4.47 12.34 -16.12
CA ILE A 236 -3.83 11.22 -15.41
C ILE A 236 -3.47 10.10 -16.39
N LYS A 237 -4.40 9.74 -17.28
CA LYS A 237 -4.18 8.71 -18.31
C LYS A 237 -3.06 9.08 -19.28
N ASP A 238 -3.10 10.28 -19.84
CA ASP A 238 -2.14 10.75 -20.84
C ASP A 238 -0.72 10.85 -20.25
N ALA A 239 -0.61 11.14 -18.96
CA ALA A 239 0.65 11.11 -18.22
C ALA A 239 1.14 9.69 -17.89
N GLY A 240 0.31 8.66 -18.09
CA GLY A 240 0.64 7.28 -17.76
C GLY A 240 0.74 6.99 -16.26
N MET A 241 0.12 7.84 -15.44
CA MET A 241 0.21 7.78 -13.99
C MET A 241 -0.55 6.56 -13.42
N PHE A 242 -0.13 6.10 -12.24
CA PHE A 242 -0.95 5.24 -11.39
C PHE A 242 -1.57 6.05 -10.24
N VAL A 243 -2.65 5.52 -9.66
CA VAL A 243 -3.34 6.15 -8.52
C VAL A 243 -3.46 5.14 -7.39
N ILE A 244 -3.14 5.54 -6.18
CA ILE A 244 -3.36 4.78 -4.94
C ILE A 244 -4.51 5.47 -4.19
N PRO A 245 -5.77 5.02 -4.32
CA PRO A 245 -6.92 5.81 -3.87
C PRO A 245 -7.00 6.04 -2.36
N CYS A 246 -6.56 5.07 -1.55
CA CYS A 246 -6.67 5.13 -0.09
C CYS A 246 -8.09 5.45 0.36
N ILE A 247 -9.08 4.72 -0.16
CA ILE A 247 -10.49 4.93 0.17
C ILE A 247 -10.72 4.74 1.67
N THR A 248 -10.00 3.82 2.32
CA THR A 248 -10.01 3.68 3.78
C THR A 248 -9.65 4.97 4.51
N LEU A 249 -8.62 5.69 4.05
CA LEU A 249 -8.26 7.00 4.61
C LEU A 249 -9.36 8.02 4.31
N ASN A 250 -9.80 8.13 3.06
CA ASN A 250 -10.84 9.08 2.66
C ASN A 250 -12.11 8.91 3.51
N ALA A 251 -12.56 7.67 3.70
CA ALA A 251 -13.69 7.34 4.56
C ALA A 251 -13.44 7.79 6.01
N SER A 252 -12.24 7.50 6.55
CA SER A 252 -11.85 7.94 7.89
C SER A 252 -11.81 9.47 8.04
N MET A 253 -11.29 10.19 7.05
CA MET A 253 -11.29 11.66 6.99
C MET A 253 -12.70 12.24 6.98
N MET A 254 -13.65 11.56 6.35
CA MET A 254 -15.07 11.91 6.34
C MET A 254 -15.83 11.45 7.59
N GLY A 255 -15.12 10.85 8.56
CA GLY A 255 -15.68 10.46 9.86
C GLY A 255 -16.23 9.03 9.92
N HIS A 256 -16.15 8.26 8.84
CA HIS A 256 -16.52 6.84 8.86
C HIS A 256 -15.48 6.04 9.66
N THR A 257 -15.93 5.11 10.50
CA THR A 257 -15.04 4.25 11.29
C THR A 257 -14.89 2.88 10.63
N GLY A 258 -13.83 2.15 11.00
CA GLY A 258 -13.66 0.73 10.66
C GLY A 258 -14.44 -0.22 11.57
N SER A 259 -15.48 0.22 12.27
CA SER A 259 -16.15 -0.60 13.31
C SER A 259 -16.74 -1.91 12.76
N GLN A 260 -17.35 -1.88 11.57
CA GLN A 260 -17.90 -3.09 10.95
C GLN A 260 -16.81 -4.13 10.65
N LEU A 261 -15.64 -3.66 10.17
CA LEU A 261 -14.48 -4.52 9.95
C LEU A 261 -13.94 -5.05 11.28
N ALA A 262 -13.89 -4.21 12.32
CA ALA A 262 -13.45 -4.60 13.66
C ALA A 262 -14.38 -5.62 14.32
N ASP A 263 -15.67 -5.64 13.98
CA ASP A 263 -16.65 -6.61 14.47
C ASP A 263 -16.56 -7.97 13.75
N ASP A 264 -15.90 -8.05 12.60
CA ASP A 264 -15.67 -9.31 11.89
C ASP A 264 -14.78 -10.24 12.75
N PRO A 265 -15.22 -11.45 13.11
CA PRO A 265 -14.42 -12.37 13.92
C PRO A 265 -13.04 -12.70 13.32
N ARG A 266 -12.91 -12.68 11.99
CA ARG A 266 -11.65 -12.92 11.27
C ARG A 266 -10.65 -11.79 11.48
N VAL A 267 -11.13 -10.59 11.82
CA VAL A 267 -10.32 -9.41 12.14
C VAL A 267 -10.13 -9.31 13.65
N ALA A 268 -11.22 -9.33 14.42
CA ALA A 268 -11.20 -9.18 15.87
C ALA A 268 -10.24 -10.16 16.57
N ALA A 269 -10.14 -11.40 16.08
CA ALA A 269 -9.25 -12.41 16.66
C ALA A 269 -7.76 -12.13 16.46
N ARG A 270 -7.38 -11.19 15.58
CA ARG A 270 -5.99 -10.88 15.20
C ARG A 270 -5.50 -9.52 15.70
N LEU A 271 -6.41 -8.65 16.15
CA LEU A 271 -6.10 -7.31 16.66
C LEU A 271 -5.91 -7.33 18.18
N ASP A 272 -4.96 -6.52 18.67
CA ASP A 272 -4.93 -6.17 20.09
C ASP A 272 -5.90 -5.01 20.40
N SER A 273 -6.08 -4.71 21.68
CA SER A 273 -7.02 -3.67 22.12
C SER A 273 -6.64 -2.26 21.67
N THR A 274 -5.37 -2.00 21.35
CA THR A 274 -4.94 -0.69 20.86
C THR A 274 -5.37 -0.54 19.40
N TRP A 275 -5.08 -1.54 18.57
CA TRP A 275 -5.49 -1.57 17.17
C TRP A 275 -7.00 -1.66 16.99
N ASP A 276 -7.71 -2.43 17.81
CA ASP A 276 -9.18 -2.49 17.79
C ASP A 276 -9.77 -1.10 18.06
N ARG A 277 -9.29 -0.40 19.10
CA ARG A 277 -9.76 0.95 19.42
C ARG A 277 -9.43 1.96 18.31
N THR A 278 -8.25 1.88 17.71
CA THR A 278 -7.87 2.76 16.59
C THR A 278 -8.75 2.50 15.38
N LEU A 279 -8.97 1.25 14.99
CA LEU A 279 -9.82 0.88 13.86
C LEU A 279 -11.28 1.35 14.05
N ARG A 280 -11.78 1.36 15.30
CA ARG A 280 -13.13 1.83 15.67
C ARG A 280 -13.25 3.36 15.79
N SER A 281 -12.16 4.11 15.64
CA SER A 281 -12.17 5.57 15.62
C SER A 281 -12.11 6.09 14.16
N SER A 282 -11.92 7.39 13.97
CA SER A 282 -11.78 8.00 12.64
C SER A 282 -10.99 9.31 12.72
N TYR A 283 -10.44 9.74 11.58
CA TYR A 283 -9.66 10.96 11.43
C TYR A 283 -10.55 12.21 11.54
N ASN A 284 -11.73 12.14 10.90
CA ASN A 284 -12.80 13.13 10.96
C ASN A 284 -12.35 14.58 10.73
N ARG A 285 -11.48 14.79 9.73
CA ARG A 285 -10.94 16.11 9.36
C ARG A 285 -11.71 16.81 8.23
N PHE A 286 -12.48 16.06 7.45
CA PHE A 286 -13.28 16.56 6.33
C PHE A 286 -14.68 15.92 6.28
N PRO A 287 -15.51 16.05 7.35
CA PRO A 287 -16.81 15.39 7.44
C PRO A 287 -17.83 15.83 6.37
N GLN A 288 -17.59 16.96 5.71
CA GLN A 288 -18.40 17.45 4.58
C GLN A 288 -18.09 16.74 3.26
N GLY A 289 -17.02 15.95 3.18
CA GLY A 289 -16.68 15.17 2.01
C GLY A 289 -17.74 14.13 1.67
N ARG A 290 -17.72 13.65 0.43
CA ARG A 290 -18.70 12.70 -0.08
C ARG A 290 -17.99 11.44 -0.57
N LEU A 291 -18.18 10.34 0.13
CA LEU A 291 -17.55 9.06 -0.24
C LEU A 291 -18.00 8.58 -1.63
N ASP A 292 -19.22 8.90 -2.03
CA ASP A 292 -19.73 8.63 -3.39
C ASP A 292 -18.86 9.30 -4.47
N ASP A 293 -18.39 10.53 -4.23
CA ASP A 293 -17.56 11.24 -5.21
C ASP A 293 -16.17 10.57 -5.35
N VAL A 294 -15.66 9.98 -4.25
CA VAL A 294 -14.43 9.16 -4.25
C VAL A 294 -14.66 7.86 -5.03
N TYR A 295 -15.77 7.16 -4.78
CA TYR A 295 -16.13 5.94 -5.53
C TYR A 295 -16.30 6.21 -7.02
N ASP A 296 -16.99 7.28 -7.39
CA ASP A 296 -17.22 7.68 -8.78
C ASP A 296 -15.90 7.98 -9.48
N THR A 297 -14.96 8.62 -8.79
CA THR A 297 -13.61 8.89 -9.32
C THR A 297 -12.82 7.60 -9.52
N VAL A 298 -12.81 6.70 -8.55
CA VAL A 298 -12.13 5.40 -8.66
C VAL A 298 -12.71 4.56 -9.81
N ARG A 299 -14.03 4.57 -9.99
CA ARG A 299 -14.71 3.92 -11.11
C ARG A 299 -14.28 4.51 -12.45
N ALA A 300 -14.19 5.83 -12.55
CA ALA A 300 -13.76 6.51 -13.77
C ALA A 300 -12.29 6.20 -14.12
N LEU A 301 -11.41 6.11 -13.11
CA LEU A 301 -10.01 5.70 -13.30
C LEU A 301 -9.92 4.27 -13.85
N ASP A 302 -10.63 3.31 -13.25
CA ASP A 302 -10.64 1.91 -13.70
C ASP A 302 -11.27 1.75 -15.10
N ALA A 303 -12.35 2.48 -15.39
CA ALA A 303 -12.98 2.49 -16.71
C ALA A 303 -12.06 3.08 -17.80
N ALA A 304 -11.18 4.00 -17.41
CA ALA A 304 -10.19 4.60 -18.31
C ALA A 304 -8.94 3.72 -18.52
N ASP A 305 -8.86 2.55 -17.88
CA ASP A 305 -7.69 1.65 -17.87
C ASP A 305 -6.44 2.31 -17.25
N ILE A 306 -6.66 3.17 -16.23
CA ILE A 306 -5.60 3.71 -15.39
C ILE A 306 -5.30 2.70 -14.29
N ASP A 307 -4.01 2.49 -13.98
CA ASP A 307 -3.64 1.58 -12.91
C ASP A 307 -4.03 2.14 -11.54
N VAL A 308 -5.05 1.53 -10.95
CA VAL A 308 -5.43 1.69 -9.56
C VAL A 308 -4.68 0.66 -8.71
N LEU A 309 -4.06 1.11 -7.61
CA LEU A 309 -3.35 0.26 -6.65
C LEU A 309 -4.06 0.31 -5.29
N ALA A 310 -4.08 -0.81 -4.56
CA ALA A 310 -4.63 -0.86 -3.22
C ALA A 310 -3.58 -0.37 -2.21
N GLY A 311 -3.91 0.66 -1.44
CA GLY A 311 -3.08 1.12 -0.33
C GLY A 311 -3.93 1.87 0.69
N THR A 312 -3.55 1.84 1.97
CA THR A 312 -4.48 2.22 3.05
C THR A 312 -4.21 3.56 3.69
N ASP A 313 -2.94 3.96 3.73
CA ASP A 313 -2.38 5.05 4.50
C ASP A 313 -2.44 4.87 6.02
N VAL A 314 -2.43 3.61 6.48
CA VAL A 314 -2.37 3.32 7.92
C VAL A 314 -1.02 3.72 8.52
N SER A 315 -1.06 4.29 9.71
CA SER A 315 0.12 4.76 10.47
C SER A 315 0.18 4.10 11.85
N MET A 316 0.51 4.83 12.91
CA MET A 316 0.57 4.31 14.27
C MET A 316 -0.82 4.10 14.91
N PRO A 317 -0.96 3.20 15.91
CA PRO A 317 -2.24 2.86 16.53
C PRO A 317 -2.70 3.94 17.52
N GLU A 318 -3.03 5.12 17.00
CA GLU A 318 -3.55 6.25 17.76
C GLU A 318 -4.94 6.62 17.25
N THR A 319 -5.85 6.97 18.15
CA THR A 319 -7.24 7.26 17.75
C THR A 319 -7.38 8.51 16.90
N PHE A 320 -6.41 9.42 16.96
CA PHE A 320 -6.38 10.58 16.08
C PHE A 320 -5.84 10.25 14.68
N PHE A 321 -5.25 9.07 14.46
CA PHE A 321 -5.00 8.41 13.17
C PHE A 321 -6.02 7.29 12.92
N GLY A 322 -7.23 7.44 13.48
CA GLY A 322 -8.24 6.40 13.59
C GLY A 322 -8.79 5.89 12.26
N GLY A 323 -9.51 4.77 12.32
CA GLY A 323 -10.25 4.18 11.19
C GLY A 323 -9.45 3.14 10.41
N LEU A 324 -8.18 2.93 10.76
CA LEU A 324 -7.29 2.02 10.05
C LEU A 324 -6.49 1.11 11.00
N ALA A 325 -6.10 -0.07 10.50
CA ALA A 325 -5.21 -1.01 11.15
C ALA A 325 -4.38 -1.77 10.10
N HIS A 326 -3.07 -1.96 10.36
CA HIS A 326 -2.18 -2.66 9.43
C HIS A 326 -2.70 -4.06 9.10
N GLY A 327 -2.60 -4.43 7.82
CA GLY A 327 -3.15 -5.68 7.30
C GLY A 327 -4.67 -5.63 7.11
N ALA A 328 -5.43 -5.47 8.19
CA ALA A 328 -6.89 -5.48 8.16
C ALA A 328 -7.46 -4.42 7.19
N SER A 329 -6.94 -3.20 7.23
CA SER A 329 -7.41 -2.13 6.34
C SER A 329 -7.13 -2.40 4.86
N LEU A 330 -6.14 -3.22 4.49
CA LEU A 330 -5.93 -3.56 3.08
C LEU A 330 -7.10 -4.40 2.56
N HIS A 331 -7.64 -5.31 3.36
CA HIS A 331 -8.85 -6.04 3.01
C HIS A 331 -10.06 -5.11 2.88
N HIS A 332 -10.14 -4.09 3.73
CA HIS A 332 -11.20 -3.09 3.64
C HIS A 332 -11.07 -2.22 2.39
N GLU A 333 -9.84 -1.83 2.02
CA GLU A 333 -9.56 -1.13 0.76
C GLU A 333 -9.97 -1.99 -0.44
N LEU A 334 -9.68 -3.28 -0.44
CA LEU A 334 -10.15 -4.20 -1.49
C LEU A 334 -11.68 -4.26 -1.58
N GLN A 335 -12.38 -4.27 -0.45
CA GLN A 335 -13.85 -4.19 -0.41
C GLN A 335 -14.36 -2.85 -0.95
N TYR A 336 -13.71 -1.74 -0.61
CA TYR A 336 -14.04 -0.42 -1.14
C TYR A 336 -13.79 -0.29 -2.64
N LEU A 337 -12.71 -0.86 -3.16
CA LEU A 337 -12.45 -0.89 -4.60
C LEU A 337 -13.57 -1.64 -5.34
N VAL A 338 -14.05 -2.76 -4.79
CA VAL A 338 -15.20 -3.48 -5.37
C VAL A 338 -16.49 -2.68 -5.25
N ALA A 339 -16.73 -2.01 -4.11
CA ALA A 339 -17.87 -1.12 -3.93
C ALA A 339 -17.85 0.07 -4.90
N ALA A 340 -16.66 0.57 -5.24
CA ALA A 340 -16.47 1.60 -6.26
C ALA A 340 -16.78 1.10 -7.67
N GLY A 341 -16.75 -0.22 -7.92
CA GLY A 341 -17.15 -0.84 -9.17
C GLY A 341 -16.08 -1.69 -9.86
N LEU A 342 -14.91 -1.88 -9.23
CA LEU A 342 -13.92 -2.83 -9.74
C LEU A 342 -14.46 -4.27 -9.57
N THR A 343 -14.17 -5.14 -10.52
CA THR A 343 -14.35 -6.58 -10.29
C THR A 343 -13.42 -7.07 -9.17
N PRO A 344 -13.76 -8.11 -8.38
CA PRO A 344 -12.87 -8.64 -7.35
C PRO A 344 -11.48 -9.01 -7.88
N SER A 345 -11.41 -9.60 -9.08
CA SER A 345 -10.12 -9.90 -9.74
C SER A 345 -9.28 -8.63 -10.00
N ARG A 346 -9.89 -7.51 -10.42
CA ARG A 346 -9.18 -6.23 -10.60
C ARG A 346 -8.70 -5.66 -9.26
N ALA A 347 -9.51 -5.75 -8.20
CA ALA A 347 -9.08 -5.37 -6.86
C ALA A 347 -7.89 -6.22 -6.37
N LEU A 348 -7.91 -7.54 -6.59
CA LEU A 348 -6.77 -8.41 -6.25
C LEU A 348 -5.49 -8.04 -7.05
N ARG A 349 -5.61 -7.72 -8.35
CA ARG A 349 -4.47 -7.23 -9.16
C ARG A 349 -3.88 -5.95 -8.56
N ALA A 350 -4.73 -5.05 -8.08
CA ALA A 350 -4.35 -3.79 -7.44
C ALA A 350 -3.57 -3.99 -6.13
N ALA A 351 -3.67 -5.14 -5.46
CA ALA A 351 -2.87 -5.49 -4.28
C ALA A 351 -1.75 -6.52 -4.59
N THR A 352 -1.52 -6.87 -5.86
CA THR A 352 -0.53 -7.90 -6.25
C THR A 352 0.29 -7.46 -7.47
N ALA A 353 0.01 -7.99 -8.66
CA ALA A 353 0.87 -7.84 -9.83
C ALA A 353 0.95 -6.39 -10.34
N THR A 354 -0.14 -5.62 -10.26
CA THR A 354 -0.14 -4.22 -10.70
C THR A 354 0.77 -3.37 -9.81
N THR A 355 0.69 -3.53 -8.49
CA THR A 355 1.55 -2.83 -7.53
C THR A 355 3.00 -3.25 -7.67
N ALA A 356 3.26 -4.57 -7.75
CA ALA A 356 4.61 -5.08 -7.97
C ALA A 356 5.23 -4.51 -9.26
N ARG A 357 4.46 -4.44 -10.35
CA ARG A 357 4.92 -3.83 -11.61
C ARG A 357 5.23 -2.35 -11.46
N ARG A 358 4.30 -1.55 -10.90
CA ARG A 358 4.47 -0.09 -10.78
C ARG A 358 5.64 0.29 -9.87
N PHE A 359 5.87 -0.46 -8.81
CA PHE A 359 7.00 -0.27 -7.89
C PHE A 359 8.24 -1.12 -8.23
N ARG A 360 8.26 -1.75 -9.40
CA ARG A 360 9.41 -2.51 -9.94
C ARG A 360 9.89 -3.63 -9.01
N LEU A 361 8.97 -4.27 -8.28
CA LEU A 361 9.21 -5.45 -7.46
C LEU A 361 9.22 -6.69 -8.36
N SER A 362 10.35 -6.95 -9.02
CA SER A 362 10.46 -8.00 -10.05
C SER A 362 10.46 -9.43 -9.49
N ASP A 363 10.54 -9.61 -8.17
CA ASP A 363 10.67 -10.90 -7.51
C ASP A 363 9.36 -11.43 -6.92
N ARG A 364 8.25 -10.68 -6.96
CA ARG A 364 6.98 -11.01 -6.29
C ARG A 364 5.75 -10.45 -6.99
N GLY A 365 4.59 -10.59 -6.35
CA GLY A 365 3.31 -10.06 -6.84
C GLY A 365 2.60 -10.99 -7.83
N ARG A 366 3.20 -12.15 -8.12
CA ARG A 366 2.61 -13.19 -8.96
C ARG A 366 2.95 -14.59 -8.44
N VAL A 367 2.07 -15.55 -8.71
CA VAL A 367 2.37 -16.98 -8.55
C VAL A 367 3.00 -17.46 -9.87
N ALA A 368 4.32 -17.37 -9.97
CA ALA A 368 5.06 -17.75 -11.18
C ALA A 368 6.40 -18.40 -10.82
N GLU A 369 6.85 -19.34 -11.65
CA GLU A 369 8.14 -20.02 -11.47
C GLU A 369 9.31 -19.02 -11.42
N GLY A 370 10.25 -19.25 -10.50
CA GLY A 370 11.40 -18.40 -10.24
C GLY A 370 11.15 -17.21 -9.31
N LEU A 371 9.88 -16.84 -9.07
CA LEU A 371 9.52 -15.77 -8.14
C LEU A 371 9.59 -16.24 -6.68
N ARG A 372 9.69 -15.26 -5.79
CA ARG A 372 9.66 -15.42 -4.34
C ARG A 372 8.34 -16.06 -3.92
N ALA A 373 8.40 -17.04 -3.04
CA ALA A 373 7.24 -17.71 -2.47
C ALA A 373 6.63 -16.89 -1.32
N ASP A 374 6.20 -15.67 -1.63
CA ASP A 374 5.28 -14.89 -0.79
C ASP A 374 3.87 -15.23 -1.25
N LEU A 375 3.14 -16.01 -0.46
CA LEU A 375 1.87 -16.63 -0.87
C LEU A 375 0.83 -16.54 0.24
N LEU A 376 -0.43 -16.48 -0.18
CA LEU A 376 -1.59 -16.47 0.71
C LEU A 376 -2.59 -17.51 0.22
N LEU A 377 -2.96 -18.46 1.09
CA LEU A 377 -4.02 -19.44 0.83
C LEU A 377 -5.25 -19.06 1.65
N VAL A 378 -6.37 -18.82 0.97
CA VAL A 378 -7.63 -18.40 1.60
C VAL A 378 -8.75 -19.37 1.31
N ASP A 379 -9.61 -19.63 2.29
CA ASP A 379 -10.83 -20.43 2.07
C ASP A 379 -11.84 -19.64 1.23
N GLY A 380 -12.41 -20.29 0.21
CA GLY A 380 -13.34 -19.66 -0.74
C GLY A 380 -12.68 -19.14 -2.01
N ASP A 381 -13.39 -18.24 -2.69
CA ASP A 381 -13.01 -17.68 -3.99
C ASP A 381 -13.03 -16.13 -3.96
N PRO A 382 -11.89 -15.49 -3.65
CA PRO A 382 -11.77 -14.04 -3.61
C PRO A 382 -11.87 -13.39 -5.00
N THR A 383 -11.87 -14.17 -6.09
CA THR A 383 -12.12 -13.66 -7.44
C THR A 383 -13.62 -13.45 -7.72
N SER A 384 -14.48 -14.02 -6.87
CA SER A 384 -15.93 -13.89 -6.89
C SER A 384 -16.47 -13.10 -5.68
N ASP A 385 -15.96 -13.35 -4.46
CA ASP A 385 -16.28 -12.59 -3.24
C ASP A 385 -15.00 -12.08 -2.57
N ILE A 386 -14.71 -10.79 -2.73
CA ILE A 386 -13.48 -10.18 -2.21
C ILE A 386 -13.32 -10.30 -0.68
N SER A 387 -14.42 -10.51 0.06
CA SER A 387 -14.41 -10.73 1.51
C SER A 387 -13.70 -12.02 1.90
N ASP A 388 -13.60 -13.01 1.00
CA ASP A 388 -12.91 -14.27 1.25
C ASP A 388 -11.40 -14.08 1.48
N THR A 389 -10.83 -12.93 1.08
CA THR A 389 -9.43 -12.61 1.41
C THR A 389 -9.12 -12.62 2.90
N LEU A 390 -10.12 -12.41 3.77
CA LEU A 390 -9.97 -12.50 5.23
C LEU A 390 -9.99 -13.93 5.79
N ASN A 391 -10.45 -14.91 5.01
CA ASN A 391 -10.49 -16.33 5.37
C ASN A 391 -9.11 -17.01 5.24
N THR A 392 -8.08 -16.38 5.79
CA THR A 392 -6.69 -16.84 5.67
C THR A 392 -6.50 -18.21 6.32
N ARG A 393 -6.18 -19.22 5.51
CA ARG A 393 -5.83 -20.58 5.94
C ARG A 393 -4.32 -20.72 6.21
N ALA A 394 -3.48 -20.12 5.37
CA ALA A 394 -2.04 -20.16 5.51
C ALA A 394 -1.34 -19.00 4.77
N ILE A 395 -0.20 -18.57 5.30
CA ILE A 395 0.64 -17.51 4.75
C ILE A 395 2.06 -18.07 4.62
N TRP A 396 2.72 -17.76 3.51
CA TRP A 396 4.13 -18.01 3.29
C TRP A 396 4.89 -16.70 3.10
N ARG A 397 6.03 -16.61 3.76
CA ARG A 397 7.01 -15.54 3.62
C ARG A 397 8.33 -16.16 3.19
N ARG A 398 8.83 -15.85 1.98
CA ARG A 398 10.01 -16.54 1.39
C ARG A 398 9.91 -18.07 1.50
N GLY A 399 8.74 -18.62 1.22
CA GLY A 399 8.49 -20.06 1.31
C GLY A 399 8.49 -20.66 2.72
N THR A 400 8.78 -19.87 3.76
CA THR A 400 8.53 -20.23 5.16
C THR A 400 7.05 -20.07 5.44
N ARG A 401 6.36 -21.18 5.75
CA ARG A 401 4.97 -21.15 6.22
C ARG A 401 4.92 -20.59 7.64
N LEU A 402 4.08 -19.60 7.88
CA LEU A 402 3.88 -19.06 9.22
C LEU A 402 3.17 -20.09 10.12
N SER A 403 3.59 -20.19 11.38
CA SER A 403 2.86 -20.93 12.39
C SER A 403 1.54 -20.23 12.69
N ALA A 404 0.46 -21.01 12.80
CA ALA A 404 -0.88 -20.55 13.14
C ALA A 404 -0.95 -19.85 14.50
#